data_AF-A0A3L7Z6E8-F1
#
_entry.id   AF-A0A3L7Z6E8-F1
#
_cell.length_a   1.000
_cell.length_b   1.000
_cell.length_c   1.000
_cell.angle_alpha   90.00
_cell.angle_beta   90.00
_cell.angle_gamma   90.00
#
_symmetry.space_group_name_H-M   'P 1'
#
loop_
_entity.id
_entity.type
_entity.pdbx_description
1 polymer ?
#
loop_
_entity_poly.entity_id
_entity_poly.type
_entity_poly.pdbx_seq_one_letter_code
_entity_poly.pdbx_strand_id
1 'polypeptide(L)'
;MTTLKRGSRGSEVKTLQSKLNLLADGIFGPLTEEAVKEFQKTKGLTVDGVVGTRTWAALGVSPGRRNVDEIILHCTATPEGEEFSNARIKQSHIARGFSDIGYHYVIGLNGEVRPGRVEAIAGAHCTGHNTRSIGVCYVGGCPPRTTSDWNKKSKDTRTPAQEAALVKIVKELRGRYPGATVHGHNEFANKACPSFNVKTWLTQVGIKQ
;
A
#
# COMPACT_ATOMS: atom_id res chain seq x y z
N MET A 1 -6.80 10.27 11.27
CA MET A 1 -6.14 10.42 12.58
C MET A 1 -4.91 11.27 12.43
N THR A 2 -4.73 12.17 13.37
CA THR A 2 -3.63 13.12 13.37
C THR A 2 -2.33 12.43 13.75
N THR A 3 -1.21 12.98 13.27
CA THR A 3 0.11 12.58 13.74
C THR A 3 0.33 13.18 15.14
N LEU A 4 0.61 12.33 16.13
CA LEU A 4 0.89 12.79 17.49
C LEU A 4 2.40 12.73 17.78
N LYS A 5 2.88 13.69 18.56
CA LYS A 5 4.27 13.77 19.04
C LYS A 5 4.32 14.52 20.37
N ARG A 6 5.50 14.60 21.00
CA ARG A 6 5.68 15.42 22.22
C ARG A 6 5.06 16.81 22.04
N GLY A 7 4.22 17.20 23.00
CA GLY A 7 3.46 18.45 22.98
C GLY A 7 2.04 18.34 22.42
N SER A 8 1.68 17.27 21.71
CA SER A 8 0.28 17.00 21.31
C SER A 8 -0.62 16.88 22.54
N ARG A 9 -1.88 17.31 22.41
CA ARG A 9 -2.90 17.23 23.46
C ARG A 9 -4.26 16.84 22.89
N GLY A 10 -5.14 16.29 23.72
CA GLY A 10 -6.56 16.06 23.39
C GLY A 10 -6.99 14.60 23.39
N SER A 11 -8.18 14.34 22.83
CA SER A 11 -8.82 13.02 22.83
C SER A 11 -8.02 11.96 22.11
N GLU A 12 -7.36 12.29 21.00
CA GLU A 12 -6.47 11.34 20.29
C GLU A 12 -5.29 10.92 21.17
N VAL A 13 -4.73 11.83 21.98
CA VAL A 13 -3.67 11.47 22.94
C VAL A 13 -4.22 10.55 24.04
N LYS A 14 -5.45 10.77 24.51
CA LYS A 14 -6.09 9.84 25.46
C LYS A 14 -6.26 8.45 24.86
N THR A 15 -6.70 8.36 23.60
CA THR A 15 -6.81 7.09 22.88
C THR A 15 -5.46 6.38 22.77
N LEU A 16 -4.40 7.12 22.41
CA LEU A 16 -3.04 6.59 22.37
C LEU A 16 -2.63 6.03 23.74
N GLN A 17 -2.81 6.81 24.81
CA GLN A 17 -2.44 6.42 26.16
C GLN A 17 -3.19 5.17 26.62
N SER A 18 -4.51 5.11 26.40
CA SER A 18 -5.31 3.90 26.69
C SER A 18 -4.78 2.68 25.94
N LYS A 19 -4.39 2.83 24.66
CA LYS A 19 -3.87 1.71 23.85
C LYS A 19 -2.47 1.27 24.26
N LEU A 20 -1.70 2.15 24.88
CA LEU A 20 -0.40 1.87 25.48
C LEU A 20 -0.52 1.44 26.96
N ASN A 21 -1.73 1.24 27.48
CA ASN A 21 -2.00 0.94 28.89
C ASN A 21 -1.43 1.98 29.87
N LEU A 22 -1.43 3.24 29.48
CA LEU A 22 -1.05 4.39 30.30
C LEU A 22 -2.28 5.08 30.90
N LEU A 23 -2.07 5.89 31.93
CA LEU A 23 -3.07 6.84 32.41
C LEU A 23 -3.37 7.87 31.30
N ALA A 24 -4.64 7.99 30.92
CA ALA A 24 -5.08 8.81 29.79
C ALA A 24 -5.38 10.27 30.20
N ASP A 25 -4.34 11.05 30.52
CA ASP A 25 -4.47 12.48 30.85
C ASP A 25 -4.68 13.37 29.61
N GLY A 26 -4.43 12.84 28.41
CA GLY A 26 -4.56 13.56 27.15
C GLY A 26 -3.39 14.49 26.84
N ILE A 27 -2.24 14.33 27.50
CA ILE A 27 -1.04 15.12 27.30
C ILE A 27 0.09 14.21 26.80
N PHE A 28 0.63 14.52 25.61
CA PHE A 28 1.76 13.79 25.06
C PHE A 28 3.06 14.34 25.67
N GLY A 29 3.34 13.93 26.90
CA GLY A 29 4.55 14.25 27.63
C GLY A 29 5.68 13.22 27.43
N PRO A 30 6.79 13.35 28.18
CA PRO A 30 7.94 12.44 28.09
C PRO A 30 7.58 10.96 28.32
N LEU A 31 6.70 10.67 29.29
CA LEU A 31 6.26 9.30 29.57
C LEU A 31 5.53 8.67 28.38
N THR A 32 4.65 9.42 27.73
CA THR A 32 3.93 8.97 26.53
C THR A 32 4.91 8.72 25.37
N GLU A 33 5.92 9.59 25.18
CA GLU A 33 6.92 9.39 24.13
C GLU A 33 7.77 8.13 24.33
N GLU A 34 8.24 7.89 25.56
CA GLU A 34 9.03 6.70 25.86
C GLU A 34 8.21 5.42 25.64
N ALA A 35 6.94 5.41 26.06
CA ALA A 35 6.04 4.29 25.79
C ALA A 35 5.79 4.08 24.28
N VAL A 36 5.69 5.16 23.49
CA VAL A 36 5.58 5.07 22.03
C VAL A 36 6.84 4.48 21.42
N LYS A 37 8.03 4.92 21.83
CA LYS A 37 9.30 4.37 21.32
C LYS A 37 9.45 2.89 21.64
N GLU A 38 9.11 2.47 22.85
CA GLU A 38 9.15 1.07 23.24
C GLU A 38 8.13 0.24 22.42
N PHE A 39 6.92 0.76 22.24
CA PHE A 39 5.94 0.12 21.38
C PHE A 39 6.43 0.01 19.91
N GLN A 40 6.99 1.08 19.34
CA GLN A 40 7.56 1.06 17.99
C GLN A 40 8.66 0.01 17.85
N LYS A 41 9.56 -0.07 18.84
CA LYS A 41 10.64 -1.06 18.89
C LYS A 41 10.09 -2.49 18.92
N THR A 42 9.14 -2.78 19.79
CA THR A 42 8.53 -4.13 19.88
C THR A 42 7.74 -4.53 18.62
N LYS A 43 7.27 -3.55 17.84
CA LYS A 43 6.57 -3.78 16.57
C LYS A 43 7.46 -3.71 15.32
N GLY A 44 8.78 -3.51 15.48
CA GLY A 44 9.70 -3.39 14.35
C GLY A 44 9.44 -2.16 13.47
N LEU A 45 8.90 -1.09 14.06
CA LEU A 45 8.66 0.20 13.39
C LEU A 45 9.87 1.13 13.57
N THR A 46 9.93 2.21 12.79
CA THR A 46 10.86 3.31 13.06
C THR A 46 10.64 3.84 14.48
N VAL A 47 11.70 3.85 15.30
CA VAL A 47 11.66 4.28 16.70
C VAL A 47 11.94 5.78 16.78
N ASP A 48 10.95 6.58 16.42
CA ASP A 48 11.05 8.05 16.35
C ASP A 48 10.23 8.78 17.43
N GLY A 49 9.43 8.06 18.23
CA GLY A 49 8.56 8.66 19.23
C GLY A 49 7.35 9.39 18.64
N VAL A 50 7.12 9.27 17.34
CA VAL A 50 6.02 9.92 16.62
C VAL A 50 4.94 8.89 16.28
N VAL A 51 3.72 9.17 16.71
CA VAL A 51 2.56 8.33 16.41
C VAL A 51 1.96 8.75 15.07
N GLY A 52 2.61 8.27 14.01
CA GLY A 52 2.06 8.30 12.65
C GLY A 52 1.10 7.13 12.39
N THR A 53 0.60 7.04 11.16
CA THR A 53 -0.42 6.04 10.81
C THR A 53 0.05 4.60 10.95
N ARG A 54 1.34 4.30 10.76
CA ARG A 54 1.89 2.96 11.01
C ARG A 54 1.81 2.57 12.47
N THR A 55 2.16 3.51 13.38
CA THR A 55 2.04 3.32 14.83
C THR A 55 0.57 3.14 15.22
N TRP A 56 -0.33 3.98 14.70
CA TRP A 56 -1.77 3.85 14.95
C TRP A 56 -2.34 2.50 14.49
N ALA A 57 -1.99 2.06 13.28
CA ALA A 57 -2.41 0.77 12.75
C ALA A 57 -1.90 -0.39 13.62
N ALA A 58 -0.64 -0.33 14.06
CA ALA A 58 -0.08 -1.33 14.96
C ALA A 58 -0.77 -1.35 16.34
N LEU A 59 -1.30 -0.22 16.81
CA LEU A 59 -2.13 -0.12 18.02
C LEU A 59 -3.58 -0.62 17.81
N GLY A 60 -3.91 -1.10 16.61
CA GLY A 60 -5.27 -1.50 16.24
C GLY A 60 -6.24 -0.31 16.25
N VAL A 61 -5.73 0.90 16.01
CA VAL A 61 -6.54 2.11 15.85
C VAL A 61 -6.42 2.55 14.41
N SER A 62 -7.42 2.22 13.61
CA SER A 62 -7.52 2.74 12.25
C SER A 62 -8.25 4.09 12.27
N PRO A 63 -7.81 5.10 11.51
CA PRO A 63 -8.73 6.15 11.06
C PRO A 63 -10.00 5.47 10.53
N GLY A 64 -11.17 6.10 10.69
CA GLY A 64 -12.41 5.58 10.08
C GLY A 64 -12.14 5.07 8.67
N ARG A 65 -12.63 3.87 8.34
CA ARG A 65 -12.32 3.23 7.06
C ARG A 65 -12.59 4.24 5.95
N ARG A 66 -11.58 4.49 5.11
CA ARG A 66 -11.78 5.29 3.88
C ARG A 66 -12.92 4.63 3.11
N ASN A 67 -13.77 5.44 2.47
CA ASN A 67 -14.70 4.91 1.49
C ASN A 67 -13.86 4.38 0.32
N VAL A 68 -13.72 3.06 0.25
CA VAL A 68 -12.97 2.38 -0.80
C VAL A 68 -13.97 1.58 -1.61
N ASP A 69 -14.10 1.93 -2.87
CA ASP A 69 -14.98 1.30 -3.84
C ASP A 69 -14.23 0.86 -5.11
N GLU A 70 -12.90 1.02 -5.13
CA GLU A 70 -12.05 0.65 -6.26
C GLU A 70 -10.79 -0.10 -5.82
N ILE A 71 -10.39 -1.12 -6.56
CA ILE A 71 -9.09 -1.80 -6.47
C ILE A 71 -8.39 -1.61 -7.82
N ILE A 72 -7.21 -0.99 -7.83
CA ILE A 72 -6.53 -0.64 -9.08
C ILE A 72 -5.24 -1.46 -9.17
N LEU A 73 -5.12 -2.23 -10.25
CA LEU A 73 -3.99 -3.09 -10.52
C LEU A 73 -2.90 -2.34 -11.31
N HIS A 74 -1.66 -2.52 -10.88
CA HIS A 74 -0.46 -1.88 -11.43
C HIS A 74 0.66 -2.88 -11.70
N CYS A 75 1.64 -2.45 -12.48
CA CYS A 75 2.96 -3.06 -12.57
C CYS A 75 4.03 -2.02 -12.19
N THR A 76 5.23 -2.46 -11.80
CA THR A 76 6.35 -1.56 -11.49
C THR A 76 7.01 -0.95 -12.74
N ALA A 77 6.66 -1.43 -13.93
CA ALA A 77 7.32 -1.12 -15.21
C ALA A 77 8.84 -1.42 -15.16
N THR A 78 9.18 -2.55 -14.56
CA THR A 78 10.56 -3.07 -14.48
C THR A 78 10.74 -4.28 -15.40
N PRO A 79 11.98 -4.63 -15.79
CA PRO A 79 12.24 -5.77 -16.66
C PRO A 79 11.69 -7.09 -16.09
N GLU A 80 11.27 -7.97 -16.99
CA GLU A 80 10.89 -9.34 -16.70
C GLU A 80 11.99 -10.09 -15.93
N GLY A 81 11.58 -10.81 -14.87
CA GLY A 81 12.49 -11.65 -14.09
C GLY A 81 13.43 -10.90 -13.15
N GLU A 82 13.38 -9.56 -13.09
CA GLU A 82 14.19 -8.76 -12.17
C GLU A 82 13.37 -8.29 -10.96
N GLU A 83 13.77 -8.74 -9.76
CA GLU A 83 13.10 -8.37 -8.53
C GLU A 83 13.25 -6.87 -8.22
N PHE A 84 12.20 -6.27 -7.66
CA PHE A 84 12.18 -4.87 -7.30
C PHE A 84 11.52 -4.68 -5.93
N SER A 85 12.37 -4.51 -4.91
CA SER A 85 11.94 -4.47 -3.51
C SER A 85 11.11 -3.23 -3.15
N ASN A 86 10.30 -3.32 -2.10
CA ASN A 86 9.55 -2.18 -1.56
C ASN A 86 10.46 -0.99 -1.21
N ALA A 87 11.69 -1.25 -0.75
CA ALA A 87 12.67 -0.21 -0.47
C ALA A 87 13.07 0.55 -1.74
N ARG A 88 13.34 -0.15 -2.86
CA ARG A 88 13.67 0.47 -4.15
C ARG A 88 12.48 1.20 -4.76
N ILE A 89 11.27 0.64 -4.65
CA ILE A 89 10.03 1.30 -5.07
C ILE A 89 9.82 2.60 -4.28
N LYS A 90 9.97 2.53 -2.95
CA LYS A 90 9.86 3.70 -2.08
C LYS A 90 10.89 4.77 -2.45
N GLN A 91 12.16 4.39 -2.63
CA GLN A 91 13.21 5.33 -3.04
C GLN A 91 12.88 6.03 -4.36
N SER A 92 12.42 5.27 -5.37
CA SER A 92 11.98 5.83 -6.66
C SER A 92 10.79 6.80 -6.51
N HIS A 93 9.82 6.47 -5.65
CA HIS A 93 8.69 7.34 -5.37
C HIS A 93 9.07 8.62 -4.61
N ILE A 94 9.97 8.52 -3.63
CA ILE A 94 10.49 9.69 -2.91
C ILE A 94 11.24 10.63 -3.87
N ALA A 95 12.05 10.07 -4.77
CA ALA A 95 12.74 10.86 -5.81
C ALA A 95 11.78 11.60 -6.76
N ARG A 96 10.50 11.16 -6.83
CA ARG A 96 9.43 11.79 -7.61
C ARG A 96 8.52 12.70 -6.75
N GLY A 97 8.91 12.98 -5.50
CA GLY A 97 8.17 13.86 -4.59
C GLY A 97 7.06 13.19 -3.78
N PHE A 98 6.99 11.85 -3.76
CA PHE A 98 6.00 11.15 -2.93
C PHE A 98 6.52 11.03 -1.49
N SER A 99 5.62 11.04 -0.51
CA SER A 99 5.97 10.86 0.90
C SER A 99 6.32 9.43 1.29
N ASP A 100 5.88 8.44 0.51
CA ASP A 100 6.14 7.01 0.70
C ASP A 100 5.84 6.26 -0.61
N ILE A 101 6.01 4.93 -0.60
CA ILE A 101 5.49 4.07 -1.67
C ILE A 101 4.04 4.43 -2.03
N GLY A 102 3.75 4.55 -3.33
CA GLY A 102 2.44 4.95 -3.83
C GLY A 102 1.37 3.87 -3.74
N TYR A 103 1.77 2.59 -3.73
CA TYR A 103 0.88 1.42 -3.70
C TYR A 103 0.64 0.92 -2.27
N HIS A 104 -0.49 0.26 -2.04
CA HIS A 104 -0.78 -0.39 -0.76
C HIS A 104 -0.18 -1.79 -0.66
N TYR A 105 -0.09 -2.48 -1.79
CA TYR A 105 0.49 -3.82 -1.86
C TYR A 105 1.41 -3.97 -3.07
N VAL A 106 2.49 -4.74 -2.89
CA VAL A 106 3.42 -5.11 -3.95
C VAL A 106 3.60 -6.62 -3.96
N ILE A 107 3.46 -7.26 -5.14
CA ILE A 107 3.63 -8.70 -5.31
C ILE A 107 5.00 -8.97 -5.95
N GLY A 108 5.91 -9.59 -5.19
CA GLY A 108 7.23 -10.00 -5.67
C GLY A 108 7.18 -11.15 -6.68
N LEU A 109 8.28 -11.44 -7.37
CA LEU A 109 8.32 -12.47 -8.43
C LEU A 109 7.91 -13.87 -7.96
N ASN A 110 8.15 -14.18 -6.69
CA ASN A 110 7.78 -15.44 -6.05
C ASN A 110 6.33 -15.48 -5.53
N GLY A 111 5.52 -14.44 -5.78
CA GLY A 111 4.15 -14.34 -5.28
C GLY A 111 4.01 -13.79 -3.86
N GLU A 112 5.10 -13.38 -3.20
CA GLU A 112 5.03 -12.73 -1.89
C GLU A 112 4.27 -11.41 -1.99
N VAL A 113 3.19 -11.28 -1.21
CA VAL A 113 2.43 -10.03 -1.06
C VAL A 113 3.05 -9.19 0.04
N ARG A 114 3.75 -8.14 -0.35
CA ARG A 114 4.45 -7.22 0.56
C ARG A 114 3.61 -5.98 0.85
N PRO A 115 3.40 -5.60 2.12
CA PRO A 115 2.68 -4.38 2.46
C PRO A 115 3.49 -3.13 2.08
N GLY A 116 2.82 -2.15 1.47
CA GLY A 116 3.37 -0.85 1.11
C GLY A 116 2.81 0.26 1.99
N ARG A 117 2.02 1.16 1.39
CA ARG A 117 1.27 2.20 2.10
C ARG A 117 0.13 1.56 2.87
N VAL A 118 -0.09 2.00 4.10
CA VAL A 118 -1.20 1.49 4.91
C VAL A 118 -2.53 1.91 4.28
N GLU A 119 -3.51 0.99 4.23
CA GLU A 119 -4.77 1.19 3.53
C GLU A 119 -5.59 2.39 4.04
N ALA A 120 -5.37 2.82 5.28
CA ALA A 120 -6.06 3.96 5.85
C ALA A 120 -5.57 5.32 5.30
N ILE A 121 -4.43 5.37 4.61
CA ILE A 121 -3.94 6.55 3.91
C ILE A 121 -4.24 6.38 2.42
N ALA A 122 -4.74 7.42 1.77
CA ALA A 122 -4.91 7.43 0.33
C ALA A 122 -3.59 7.07 -0.39
N GLY A 123 -3.70 6.33 -1.49
CA GLY A 123 -2.57 5.98 -2.35
C GLY A 123 -1.93 7.19 -3.04
N ALA A 124 -0.89 6.94 -3.82
CA ALA A 124 -0.36 7.88 -4.81
C ALA A 124 -0.03 7.11 -6.10
N HIS A 125 -1.02 6.39 -6.61
CA HIS A 125 -0.83 5.43 -7.71
C HIS A 125 -1.74 5.69 -8.92
N CYS A 126 -2.87 6.37 -8.75
CA CYS A 126 -3.80 6.71 -9.84
C CYS A 126 -4.44 8.08 -9.57
N THR A 127 -3.99 9.12 -10.29
CA THR A 127 -4.51 10.49 -10.17
C THR A 127 -6.03 10.50 -10.34
N GLY A 128 -6.74 11.21 -9.47
CA GLY A 128 -8.22 11.24 -9.44
C GLY A 128 -8.89 10.10 -8.68
N HIS A 129 -8.19 8.98 -8.44
CA HIS A 129 -8.77 7.78 -7.83
C HIS A 129 -8.15 7.40 -6.47
N ASN A 130 -7.04 8.04 -6.08
CA ASN A 130 -6.24 7.65 -4.91
C ASN A 130 -7.02 7.58 -3.57
N THR A 131 -7.99 8.48 -3.35
CA THR A 131 -8.72 8.59 -2.08
C THR A 131 -9.74 7.49 -1.87
N ARG A 132 -10.22 6.88 -2.96
CA ARG A 132 -11.29 5.87 -2.99
C ARG A 132 -10.82 4.47 -3.42
N SER A 133 -9.51 4.30 -3.61
CA SER A 133 -8.97 3.05 -4.14
C SER A 133 -7.88 2.42 -3.27
N ILE A 134 -7.66 1.13 -3.53
CA ILE A 134 -6.50 0.35 -3.10
C ILE A 134 -5.65 -0.03 -4.33
N GLY A 135 -4.46 0.56 -4.44
CA GLY A 135 -3.46 0.14 -5.43
C GLY A 135 -2.72 -1.14 -5.07
N VAL A 136 -2.80 -2.14 -5.95
CA VAL A 136 -2.03 -3.41 -5.88
C VAL A 136 -1.08 -3.46 -7.08
N CYS A 137 0.21 -3.62 -6.84
CA CYS A 137 1.24 -3.58 -7.87
C CYS A 137 1.99 -4.93 -7.94
N TYR A 138 2.25 -5.48 -9.12
CA TYR A 138 3.19 -6.60 -9.26
C TYR A 138 4.55 -6.12 -9.80
N VAL A 139 5.63 -6.80 -9.42
CA VAL A 139 6.97 -6.54 -9.95
C VAL A 139 7.07 -7.05 -11.39
N GLY A 140 7.39 -6.16 -12.33
CA GLY A 140 7.50 -6.45 -13.75
C GLY A 140 6.77 -5.41 -14.60
N GLY A 141 6.33 -5.82 -15.78
CA GLY A 141 5.51 -5.05 -16.71
C GLY A 141 6.22 -4.65 -18.00
N CYS A 142 7.53 -4.90 -18.10
CA CYS A 142 8.35 -4.65 -19.29
C CYS A 142 9.09 -5.92 -19.74
N PRO A 143 9.43 -6.05 -21.04
CA PRO A 143 10.30 -7.13 -21.53
C PRO A 143 11.67 -7.18 -20.82
N PRO A 144 12.45 -8.26 -20.99
CA PRO A 144 13.78 -8.36 -20.39
C PRO A 144 14.74 -7.36 -21.02
N ARG A 145 15.83 -7.01 -20.31
CA ARG A 145 16.81 -6.01 -20.77
C ARG A 145 17.45 -6.30 -22.12
N THR A 146 17.48 -7.57 -22.52
CA THR A 146 17.97 -8.02 -23.83
C THR A 146 17.09 -7.56 -24.99
N THR A 147 15.86 -7.10 -24.73
CA THR A 147 14.99 -6.49 -25.72
C THR A 147 15.38 -5.03 -25.95
N SER A 148 15.69 -4.64 -27.19
CA SER A 148 15.90 -3.22 -27.53
C SER A 148 14.70 -2.36 -27.13
N ASP A 149 14.98 -1.20 -26.53
CA ASP A 149 13.98 -0.27 -25.97
C ASP A 149 13.01 -0.94 -24.98
N TRP A 150 13.46 -1.93 -24.19
CA TRP A 150 12.61 -2.62 -23.20
C TRP A 150 11.83 -1.64 -22.30
N ASN A 151 12.42 -0.50 -21.95
CA ASN A 151 11.83 0.51 -21.07
C ASN A 151 10.72 1.35 -21.73
N LYS A 152 10.51 1.23 -23.04
CA LYS A 152 9.41 1.84 -23.79
C LYS A 152 8.34 0.81 -24.20
N LYS A 153 8.53 -0.45 -23.83
CA LYS A 153 7.65 -1.56 -24.19
C LYS A 153 6.96 -2.12 -22.95
N SER A 154 5.72 -2.53 -23.12
CA SER A 154 4.95 -3.24 -22.09
C SER A 154 4.86 -4.72 -22.43
N LYS A 155 4.94 -5.57 -21.41
CA LYS A 155 4.71 -7.01 -21.52
C LYS A 155 4.04 -7.49 -20.23
N ASP A 156 2.96 -8.28 -20.34
CA ASP A 156 2.47 -9.04 -19.19
C ASP A 156 3.55 -10.07 -18.82
N THR A 157 4.11 -9.91 -17.62
CA THR A 157 5.28 -10.65 -17.13
C THR A 157 5.00 -11.31 -15.80
N ARG A 158 3.72 -11.37 -15.40
CA ARG A 158 3.32 -12.00 -14.16
C ARG A 158 3.74 -13.46 -14.17
N THR A 159 4.45 -13.88 -13.14
CA THR A 159 4.72 -15.29 -12.89
C THR A 159 3.43 -16.00 -12.45
N PRO A 160 3.34 -17.34 -12.55
CA PRO A 160 2.22 -18.09 -11.99
C PRO A 160 2.00 -17.82 -10.49
N ALA A 161 3.09 -17.63 -9.73
CA ALA A 161 3.01 -17.29 -8.32
C ALA A 161 2.44 -15.88 -8.09
N GLN A 162 2.83 -14.91 -8.91
CA GLN A 162 2.24 -13.56 -8.88
C GLN A 162 0.77 -13.59 -9.26
N GLU A 163 0.39 -14.37 -10.27
CA GLU A 163 -1.01 -14.49 -10.68
C GLU A 163 -1.87 -15.10 -9.56
N ALA A 164 -1.42 -16.19 -8.94
CA ALA A 164 -2.12 -16.79 -7.80
C ALA A 164 -2.27 -15.81 -6.63
N ALA A 165 -1.20 -15.07 -6.30
CA ALA A 165 -1.22 -14.05 -5.26
C ALA A 165 -2.16 -12.89 -5.59
N LEU A 166 -2.20 -12.45 -6.86
CA LEU A 166 -3.07 -11.39 -7.33
C LEU A 166 -4.55 -11.78 -7.24
N VAL A 167 -4.91 -13.01 -7.63
CA VAL A 167 -6.27 -13.54 -7.44
C VAL A 167 -6.64 -13.55 -5.96
N LYS A 168 -5.74 -14.06 -5.10
CA LYS A 168 -5.98 -14.16 -3.66
C LYS A 168 -6.22 -12.78 -3.03
N ILE A 169 -5.32 -11.83 -3.25
CA ILE A 169 -5.43 -10.50 -2.62
C ILE A 169 -6.63 -9.71 -3.14
N VAL A 170 -6.99 -9.84 -4.43
CA VAL A 170 -8.20 -9.19 -4.97
C VAL A 170 -9.45 -9.74 -4.28
N LYS A 171 -9.56 -11.07 -4.08
CA LYS A 171 -10.68 -11.67 -3.33
C LYS A 171 -10.73 -11.19 -1.87
N GLU A 172 -9.59 -11.16 -1.20
CA GLU A 172 -9.48 -10.66 0.18
C GLU A 172 -9.87 -9.18 0.30
N LEU A 173 -9.41 -8.35 -0.64
CA LEU A 173 -9.73 -6.92 -0.67
C LEU A 173 -11.22 -6.69 -0.91
N ARG A 174 -11.84 -7.42 -1.82
CA ARG A 174 -13.30 -7.31 -2.06
C ARG A 174 -14.13 -7.84 -0.89
N GLY A 175 -13.63 -8.82 -0.14
CA GLY A 175 -14.24 -9.22 1.13
C GLY A 175 -14.14 -8.12 2.20
N ARG A 176 -13.02 -7.40 2.25
CA ARG A 176 -12.80 -6.28 3.19
C ARG A 176 -13.51 -4.99 2.80
N TYR A 177 -13.70 -4.77 1.50
CA TYR A 177 -14.37 -3.61 0.89
C TYR A 177 -15.50 -4.09 -0.01
N PRO A 178 -16.65 -4.47 0.58
CA PRO A 178 -17.80 -4.96 -0.19
C PRO A 178 -18.24 -3.94 -1.24
N GLY A 179 -18.48 -4.41 -2.46
CA GLY A 179 -18.89 -3.57 -3.59
C GLY A 179 -17.73 -2.94 -4.36
N ALA A 180 -16.47 -3.07 -3.91
CA ALA A 180 -15.35 -2.52 -4.65
C ALA A 180 -15.16 -3.21 -6.02
N THR A 181 -15.05 -2.41 -7.07
CA THR A 181 -14.75 -2.83 -8.45
C THR A 181 -13.24 -2.94 -8.67
N VAL A 182 -12.81 -3.70 -9.67
CA VAL A 182 -11.41 -3.99 -9.95
C VAL A 182 -11.03 -3.52 -11.36
N HIS A 183 -9.98 -2.71 -11.44
CA HIS A 183 -9.58 -1.99 -12.65
C HIS A 183 -8.09 -2.08 -12.91
N GLY A 184 -7.69 -1.95 -14.17
CA GLY A 184 -6.32 -1.62 -14.56
C GLY A 184 -6.09 -0.11 -14.55
N HIS A 185 -4.86 0.32 -14.28
CA HIS A 185 -4.50 1.74 -14.39
C HIS A 185 -4.75 2.32 -15.80
N ASN A 186 -4.65 1.48 -16.84
CA ASN A 186 -4.94 1.80 -18.23
C ASN A 186 -6.42 2.18 -18.49
N GLU A 187 -7.34 1.83 -17.59
CA GLU A 187 -8.74 2.24 -17.68
C GLU A 187 -8.95 3.71 -17.29
N PHE A 188 -8.00 4.30 -16.55
CA PHE A 188 -8.08 5.67 -16.04
C PHE A 188 -7.03 6.62 -16.63
N ALA A 189 -6.04 6.09 -17.35
CA ALA A 189 -4.98 6.88 -17.96
C ALA A 189 -4.49 6.23 -19.26
N ASN A 190 -4.05 7.04 -20.23
CA ASN A 190 -3.45 6.55 -21.48
C ASN A 190 -2.06 5.95 -21.23
N LYS A 191 -2.02 4.73 -20.69
CA LYS A 191 -0.84 4.01 -20.23
C LYS A 191 -1.03 2.51 -20.44
N ALA A 192 0.05 1.76 -20.61
CA ALA A 192 -0.03 0.31 -20.75
C ALA A 192 -0.26 -0.44 -19.43
N CYS A 193 0.13 0.16 -18.29
CA CYS A 193 0.00 -0.42 -16.94
C CYS A 193 -1.45 -0.90 -16.67
N PRO A 194 -1.70 -2.14 -16.21
CA PRO A 194 -0.77 -3.11 -15.63
C PRO A 194 -0.13 -4.08 -16.63
N SER A 195 -0.09 -3.73 -17.92
CA SER A 195 0.42 -4.55 -19.03
C SER A 195 -0.46 -5.77 -19.39
N PHE A 196 -1.70 -5.80 -18.91
CA PHE A 196 -2.73 -6.77 -19.31
C PHE A 196 -4.14 -6.15 -19.22
N ASN A 197 -5.13 -6.83 -19.79
CA ASN A 197 -6.54 -6.41 -19.71
C ASN A 197 -7.19 -6.97 -18.43
N VAL A 198 -7.48 -6.10 -17.46
CA VAL A 198 -8.03 -6.52 -16.16
C VAL A 198 -9.44 -7.10 -16.31
N LYS A 199 -10.30 -6.52 -17.15
CA LYS A 199 -11.66 -7.02 -17.39
C LYS A 199 -11.66 -8.45 -17.93
N THR A 200 -10.81 -8.75 -18.92
CA THR A 200 -10.65 -10.10 -19.46
C THR A 200 -10.09 -11.05 -18.41
N TRP A 201 -9.07 -10.63 -17.67
CA TRP A 201 -8.45 -11.43 -16.61
C TRP A 201 -9.46 -11.80 -15.50
N LEU A 202 -10.29 -10.86 -15.03
CA LEU A 202 -11.31 -11.12 -14.02
C LEU A 202 -12.28 -12.23 -14.45
N THR A 203 -12.71 -12.22 -15.71
CA THR A 203 -13.55 -13.29 -16.28
C THR A 203 -12.83 -14.63 -16.26
N GLN A 204 -11.55 -14.66 -16.65
CA GLN A 204 -10.74 -15.89 -16.69
C GLN A 204 -10.56 -16.50 -15.29
N VAL A 205 -10.35 -15.67 -14.27
CA VAL A 205 -10.15 -16.13 -12.88
C VAL A 205 -11.44 -16.27 -12.06
N GLY A 206 -12.60 -16.09 -12.71
CA GLY A 206 -13.91 -16.27 -12.09
C GLY A 206 -14.27 -15.22 -11.04
N ILE A 207 -13.73 -14.00 -11.13
CA ILE A 207 -14.05 -12.89 -10.24
C ILE A 207 -15.08 -12.00 -10.93
N LYS A 208 -16.34 -12.04 -10.46
CA LYS A 208 -17.43 -11.19 -10.96
C LYS A 208 -17.44 -9.85 -10.25
N GLN A 209 -17.51 -8.75 -10.98
CA GLN A 209 -17.63 -7.39 -10.43
C GLN A 209 -18.94 -6.74 -10.83
#